data_AF-A0A935AZV6-F1
#
_entry.id   AF-A0A935AZV6-F1
#
_cell.length_a   1.000
_cell.length_b   1.000
_cell.length_c   1.000
_cell.angle_alpha   90.00
_cell.angle_beta   90.00
_cell.angle_gamma   90.00
#
_symmetry.space_group_name_H-M   'P 1'
#
loop_
_entity.id
_entity.type
_entity.pdbx_description
1 polymer ?
#
loop_
_entity_poly.entity_id
_entity_poly.type
_entity_poly.pdbx_seq_one_letter_code
_entity_poly.pdbx_strand_id
1 'polypeptide(L)' 'MTFTFEDDRVLFGEQRFITLGLLGGVPVSIAHTETDHEIRVISFRKATSREERIYFNEIQD' A
#
# COMPACT_ATOMS: atom_id res chain seq x y z
N MET A 1 1.81 0.83 12.41
CA MET A 1 2.29 1.87 11.48
C MET A 1 2.07 1.39 10.06
N THR A 2 1.70 2.28 9.16
CA THR A 2 1.49 1.99 7.74
C THR A 2 2.24 3.02 6.92
N PHE A 3 2.70 2.64 5.73
CA PHE A 3 3.31 3.56 4.77
C PHE A 3 2.47 3.55 3.50
N THR A 4 1.95 4.71 3.09
CA THR A 4 1.10 4.87 1.92
C THR A 4 1.79 5.77 0.90
N PHE A 5 1.79 5.35 -0.36
CA PHE A 5 2.31 6.12 -1.48
C PHE A 5 1.45 5.93 -2.73
N GLU A 6 1.49 6.89 -3.64
CA GLU A 6 0.76 6.83 -4.91
C GLU A 6 1.31 5.72 -5.83
N ASP A 7 0.42 4.98 -6.47
CA ASP A 7 0.77 3.96 -7.48
C ASP A 7 0.88 4.61 -8.86
N ASP A 8 2.03 5.23 -9.13
CA ASP A 8 2.33 5.93 -10.38
C ASP A 8 2.87 5.02 -11.50
N ARG A 9 2.92 3.70 -11.26
CA ARG A 9 3.51 2.73 -12.20
C ARG A 9 2.77 2.63 -13.53
N VAL A 10 1.47 2.90 -13.51
CA VAL A 10 0.59 2.85 -14.69
C VAL A 10 -0.45 3.96 -14.56
N LEU A 11 -0.77 4.61 -15.68
CA LEU A 11 -1.89 5.53 -15.76
C LEU A 11 -3.21 4.73 -15.82
N PHE A 12 -3.75 4.38 -14.65
CA PHE A 12 -4.98 3.59 -14.54
C PHE A 12 -6.28 4.36 -14.88
N GLY A 13 -6.18 5.67 -15.14
CA GLY A 13 -7.36 6.55 -15.34
C GLY A 13 -8.06 6.94 -14.04
N GLU A 14 -7.59 6.44 -12.90
CA GLU A 14 -8.01 6.79 -11.55
C GLU A 14 -6.75 6.86 -10.66
N GLN A 15 -6.76 7.72 -9.63
CA GLN A 15 -5.67 7.80 -8.68
C GLN A 15 -5.70 6.58 -7.75
N ARG A 16 -4.57 5.88 -7.66
CA ARG A 16 -4.42 4.69 -6.83
C ARG A 16 -3.29 4.86 -5.86
N PHE A 17 -3.40 4.17 -4.74
CA PHE A 17 -2.41 4.15 -3.68
C PHE A 17 -2.05 2.72 -3.32
N ILE A 18 -0.79 2.53 -2.93
CA ILE A 18 -0.31 1.34 -2.24
C ILE A 18 -0.13 1.69 -0.77
N THR A 19 -0.82 0.98 0.11
CA THR A 19 -0.55 0.98 1.55
C THR A 19 0.18 -0.29 1.94
N LEU A 20 1.34 -0.13 2.56
CA LEU A 20 2.12 -1.21 3.16
C LEU A 20 1.94 -1.20 4.68
N GLY A 21 1.84 -2.39 5.26
CA GLY A 21 1.66 -2.55 6.70
C GLY A 21 1.87 -3.98 7.18
N LEU A 22 1.62 -4.22 8.47
CA LEU A 22 1.64 -5.55 9.07
C LEU A 22 0.22 -6.00 9.43
N LEU A 23 -0.14 -7.23 9.06
CA LEU A 23 -1.31 -7.92 9.58
C LEU A 23 -0.84 -9.15 10.38
N GLY A 24 -1.02 -9.11 11.70
CA GLY A 24 -0.54 -10.20 12.58
C GLY A 24 0.97 -10.45 12.48
N GLY A 25 1.76 -9.41 12.22
CA GLY A 25 3.22 -9.50 12.00
C GLY A 25 3.63 -9.89 10.57
N VAL A 26 2.67 -10.19 9.67
CA VAL A 26 2.95 -10.49 8.27
C VAL A 26 2.88 -9.21 7.45
N PRO A 27 3.94 -8.84 6.68
CA PRO A 27 3.88 -7.72 5.76
C PRO A 27 2.85 -7.92 4.64
N VAL A 28 2.04 -6.89 4.42
CA VAL A 28 0.96 -6.88 3.44
C VAL A 28 0.97 -5.59 2.60
N SER A 29 0.41 -5.69 1.40
CA SER A 29 0.24 -4.61 0.43
C SER A 29 -1.24 -4.51 0.04
N ILE A 30 -1.80 -3.31 0.19
CA ILE A 30 -3.17 -2.97 -0.19
C ILE A 30 -3.11 -1.96 -1.33
N ALA A 31 -3.61 -2.35 -2.50
CA ALA A 31 -3.89 -1.40 -3.57
C ALA A 31 -5.33 -0.90 -3.43
N HIS A 32 -5.53 0.40 -3.45
CA HIS A 32 -6.84 1.01 -3.27
C HIS A 32 -6.96 2.35 -3.97
N THR A 33 -8.19 2.78 -4.20
CA THR A 33 -8.51 4.20 -4.43
C THR A 33 -9.12 4.75 -3.14
N GLU A 34 -8.91 6.04 -2.89
CA GLU A 34 -9.55 6.73 -1.77
C GLU A 34 -10.20 8.04 -2.23
N THR A 35 -11.26 8.41 -1.53
CA THR A 35 -11.92 9.72 -1.59
C THR A 35 -12.15 10.17 -0.15
N ASP A 36 -12.66 11.38 0.04
CA ASP A 36 -13.02 11.87 1.39
C ASP A 36 -14.06 11.00 2.12
N HIS A 37 -14.76 10.09 1.42
CA HIS A 37 -15.88 9.32 1.97
C HIS A 37 -15.72 7.79 1.83
N GLU A 38 -14.90 7.30 0.90
CA GLU A 38 -14.72 5.87 0.66
C GLU A 38 -13.26 5.50 0.43
N ILE A 39 -12.88 4.32 0.92
CA ILE A 39 -11.70 3.59 0.46
C ILE A 39 -12.18 2.34 -0.26
N ARG A 40 -11.89 2.23 -1.56
CA ARG A 40 -12.19 1.06 -2.36
C ARG A 40 -10.94 0.21 -2.53
N VAL A 41 -10.93 -0.95 -1.88
CA VAL A 41 -9.84 -1.92 -2.00
C VAL A 41 -9.92 -2.61 -3.37
N ILE A 42 -8.81 -2.56 -4.10
CA ILE A 42 -8.64 -3.23 -5.41
C ILE A 42 -7.91 -4.56 -5.22
N SER A 43 -6.89 -4.59 -4.36
CA SER A 43 -6.10 -5.79 -4.08
C SER A 43 -5.64 -5.80 -2.64
N PHE A 44 -5.70 -6.97 -2.01
CA PHE A 44 -5.10 -7.22 -0.71
C PHE A 44 -4.29 -8.51 -0.76
N ARG A 45 -2.99 -8.42 -0.51
CA ARG A 45 -2.07 -9.54 -0.61
C ARG A 45 -0.88 -9.40 0.32
N LYS A 46 -0.16 -10.51 0.51
CA LYS A 46 1.17 -10.47 1.14
C LYS A 46 2.10 -9.55 0.33
N ALA A 47 2.89 -8.73 1.03
CA ALA A 47 3.88 -7.87 0.40
C ALA A 47 4.95 -8.72 -0.32
N THR A 48 5.43 -8.23 -1.45
CA THR A 48 6.63 -8.77 -2.09
C THR A 48 7.87 -8.39 -1.28
N SER A 49 8.99 -9.10 -1.44
CA SER A 49 10.25 -8.74 -0.74
C SER A 49 10.72 -7.30 -1.02
N ARG A 50 10.40 -6.76 -2.21
CA ARG A 50 10.66 -5.34 -2.52
C ARG A 50 9.80 -4.41 -1.69
N GLU A 51 8.51 -4.69 -1.57
CA GLU A 51 7.56 -3.90 -0.77
C GLU A 51 7.88 -4.01 0.73
N GLU A 52 8.23 -5.20 1.22
CA GLU A 52 8.69 -5.39 2.61
C GLU A 52 9.86 -4.46 2.94
N ARG A 53 10.87 -4.41 2.05
CA ARG A 53 12.02 -3.52 2.23
C ARG A 53 11.65 -2.04 2.21
N ILE A 54 10.72 -1.64 1.34
CA ILE A 54 10.21 -0.26 1.30
C ILE A 54 9.54 0.06 2.64
N TYR A 55 8.62 -0.79 3.09
CA TYR A 55 7.91 -0.59 4.35
C TYR A 55 8.88 -0.41 5.53
N PHE A 56 9.83 -1.34 5.71
CA PHE A 56 10.77 -1.27 6.84
C PHE A 56 11.77 -0.11 6.75
N ASN A 57 12.06 0.40 5.56
CA ASN A 57 12.91 1.59 5.40
C ASN A 57 12.14 2.89 5.75
N GLU A 58 10.87 2.98 5.37
CA GLU A 58 10.08 4.21 5.53
C GLU A 58 9.48 4.37 6.94
N ILE A 59 9.37 3.28 7.69
CA ILE A 59 8.90 3.30 9.09
C ILE A 59 10.04 3.36 10.12
N GLN A 60 11.29 3.64 9.69
CA GLN A 60 12.39 3.87 10.61
C GLN A 60 12.22 5.25 11.29
N ASP A 61 11.61 5.25 12.47
CA ASP A 61 11.44 6.33 13.46
C ASP A 61 11.21 7.77 12.92
#